data_AF-A0A329M1T4-F1
#
_entry.id   AF-A0A329M1T4-F1
#
_cell.length_a   1.000
_cell.length_b   1.000
_cell.length_c   1.000
_cell.angle_alpha   90.00
_cell.angle_beta   90.00
_cell.angle_gamma   90.00
#
_symmetry.space_group_name_H-M   'P 1'
#
loop_
_entity.id
_entity.type
_entity.pdbx_description
1 polymer ?
#
loop_
_entity_poly.entity_id
_entity_poly.type
_entity_poly.pdbx_seq_one_letter_code
_entity_poly.pdbx_strand_id
1 'polypeptide(L)'
;MIPIKKTRALVTALAVVAMVAGGTIVQAPAKADISCPNGFVPPSVNADCYFLYMMARDNIQANSQADLITGAHAACADMAADTRPDPVIDEAPVMQRANPGLTFQKAALFAGLAAAAYCPQVIRR
;
A
#
# COMPACT_ATOMS: atom_id res chain seq x y z
N MET A 1 -64.88 33.43 6.47
CA MET A 1 -64.07 34.48 5.82
C MET A 1 -63.25 33.86 4.70
N ILE A 2 -63.35 34.50 3.53
CA ILE A 2 -62.62 34.44 2.25
C ILE A 2 -61.07 34.51 2.45
N PRO A 3 -60.17 34.09 1.52
CA PRO A 3 -59.75 32.72 1.12
C PRO A 3 -58.20 32.68 0.79
N ILE A 4 -57.76 31.76 -0.08
CA ILE A 4 -56.77 31.93 -1.18
C ILE A 4 -55.47 31.08 -1.14
N LYS A 5 -55.47 30.08 -2.05
CA LYS A 5 -54.47 29.73 -3.11
C LYS A 5 -53.00 29.54 -2.67
N LYS A 6 -52.23 28.57 -3.18
CA LYS A 6 -51.97 28.26 -4.60
C LYS A 6 -51.08 26.99 -4.59
N THR A 7 -51.52 25.85 -5.16
CA THR A 7 -51.19 25.38 -6.51
C THR A 7 -49.79 24.77 -6.68
N ARG A 8 -49.79 23.48 -7.08
CA ARG A 8 -48.91 22.72 -8.00
C ARG A 8 -48.36 21.45 -7.32
N ALA A 9 -49.04 20.31 -7.40
CA ALA A 9 -49.35 19.43 -8.55
C ALA A 9 -48.37 18.24 -8.63
N LEU A 10 -48.96 17.04 -8.44
CA LEU A 10 -48.76 15.81 -9.23
C LEU A 10 -47.40 15.09 -9.04
N VAL A 11 -47.27 13.76 -8.84
CA VAL A 11 -48.09 12.58 -9.16
C VAL A 11 -47.69 11.43 -8.20
N THR A 12 -48.69 10.79 -7.61
CA THR A 12 -48.92 9.33 -7.52
C THR A 12 -47.67 8.42 -7.63
N ALA A 13 -47.21 7.86 -6.52
CA ALA A 13 -47.45 6.47 -6.11
C ALA A 13 -46.94 5.40 -7.10
N LEU A 14 -45.98 4.58 -6.67
CA LEU A 14 -46.13 3.13 -6.69
C LEU A 14 -45.10 2.48 -5.75
N ALA A 15 -45.61 1.61 -4.88
CA ALA A 15 -44.85 0.79 -3.96
C ALA A 15 -44.09 -0.32 -4.70
N VAL A 16 -42.94 -0.74 -4.17
CA VAL A 16 -42.65 -2.17 -3.94
C VAL A 16 -41.74 -2.27 -2.71
N VAL A 17 -42.28 -2.83 -1.63
CA VAL A 17 -41.50 -3.39 -0.53
C VAL A 17 -40.88 -4.69 -1.05
N ALA A 18 -39.56 -4.76 -1.09
CA ALA A 18 -38.85 -6.03 -1.17
C ALA A 18 -37.95 -6.14 0.07
N MET A 19 -38.45 -6.83 1.10
CA MET A 19 -37.59 -7.37 2.15
C MET A 19 -36.71 -8.44 1.51
N VAL A 20 -35.48 -8.06 1.14
CA VAL A 20 -34.43 -9.03 0.88
C VAL A 20 -33.62 -9.14 2.16
N ALA A 21 -33.64 -10.33 2.76
CA ALA A 21 -32.69 -10.76 3.77
C ALA A 21 -31.29 -10.76 3.13
N GLY A 22 -30.67 -9.58 3.08
CA GLY A 22 -29.32 -9.39 2.55
C GLY A 22 -28.36 -9.33 3.72
N GLY A 23 -27.63 -10.42 3.95
CA GLY A 23 -26.43 -10.37 4.78
C GLY A 23 -25.56 -9.21 4.29
N THR A 24 -25.22 -8.29 5.18
CA THR A 24 -24.22 -7.27 4.90
C THR A 24 -22.90 -7.99 4.73
N ILE A 25 -22.58 -8.34 3.49
CA ILE A 25 -21.21 -8.66 3.10
C ILE A 25 -20.43 -7.38 3.39
N VAL A 26 -19.75 -7.36 4.53
CA VAL A 26 -18.71 -6.37 4.81
C VAL A 26 -17.62 -6.66 3.80
N GLN A 27 -17.70 -6.03 2.62
CA GLN A 27 -16.59 -5.98 1.69
C GLN A 27 -15.50 -5.24 2.43
N ALA A 28 -14.53 -5.99 2.97
CA ALA A 28 -13.29 -5.42 3.45
C ALA A 28 -12.76 -4.50 2.34
N PRO A 29 -12.36 -3.26 2.67
CA PRO A 29 -11.91 -2.32 1.64
C PRO A 29 -10.76 -2.99 0.90
N ALA A 30 -10.92 -3.18 -0.42
CA ALA A 30 -9.79 -3.49 -1.27
C ALA A 30 -8.75 -2.41 -0.99
N LYS A 31 -7.57 -2.79 -0.47
CA LYS A 31 -6.48 -1.84 -0.23
C LYS A 31 -6.29 -1.08 -1.55
N ALA A 32 -6.57 0.22 -1.55
CA ALA A 32 -6.49 1.00 -2.77
C ALA A 32 -5.05 0.93 -3.29
N ASP A 33 -4.89 0.52 -4.54
CA ASP A 33 -3.58 0.51 -5.19
C ASP A 33 -3.03 1.94 -5.22
N ILE A 34 -1.73 2.08 -4.94
CA ILE A 34 -1.07 3.37 -4.96
C ILE A 34 -0.90 3.79 -6.43
N SER A 35 -1.40 4.98 -6.75
CA SER A 35 -1.26 5.55 -8.09
C SER A 35 0.05 6.32 -8.18
N CYS A 36 1.03 5.73 -8.88
CA CYS A 36 2.30 6.37 -9.17
C CYS A 36 2.30 6.93 -10.60
N PRO A 37 2.95 8.10 -10.83
CA PRO A 37 3.14 8.58 -12.18
C PRO A 37 3.99 7.57 -12.97
N ASN A 38 3.77 7.52 -14.28
CA ASN A 38 4.53 6.64 -15.15
C ASN A 38 6.02 7.02 -15.13
N GLY A 39 6.89 6.05 -14.86
CA GLY A 39 8.34 6.21 -14.89
C GLY A 39 8.98 6.33 -13.51
N PHE A 40 10.26 6.69 -13.53
CA PHE A 40 11.06 6.82 -12.32
C PHE A 40 10.67 8.09 -11.53
N VAL A 41 10.38 7.90 -10.24
CA VAL A 41 10.21 9.00 -9.28
C VAL A 41 11.35 8.92 -8.27
N PRO A 42 12.12 10.00 -8.04
CA PRO A 42 13.17 9.98 -7.03
C PRO A 42 12.55 9.85 -5.63
N PRO A 43 13.25 9.19 -4.67
CA PRO A 43 12.71 8.93 -3.34
C PRO A 43 12.42 10.21 -2.55
N SER A 44 13.11 11.33 -2.87
CA SER A 44 12.84 12.65 -2.28
C SER A 44 11.52 13.28 -2.71
N VAL A 45 10.93 12.82 -3.81
CA VAL A 45 9.63 13.29 -4.30
C VAL A 45 8.52 12.38 -3.80
N ASN A 46 8.69 11.06 -3.92
CA ASN A 46 7.76 10.08 -3.38
C ASN A 46 8.50 8.74 -3.16
N ALA A 47 8.73 8.39 -1.90
CA ALA A 47 9.44 7.17 -1.51
C ALA A 47 8.71 5.88 -1.90
N ASP A 48 7.38 5.86 -1.77
CA ASP A 48 6.55 4.70 -2.13
C ASP A 48 6.63 4.42 -3.62
N CYS A 49 6.48 5.45 -4.46
CA CYS A 49 6.55 5.30 -5.90
C CYS A 49 7.96 4.97 -6.39
N TYR A 50 8.99 5.53 -5.77
CA TYR A 50 10.36 5.09 -6.00
C TYR A 50 10.51 3.60 -5.70
N PHE A 51 10.09 3.17 -4.50
CA PHE A 51 10.24 1.80 -4.04
C PHE A 51 9.50 0.84 -4.97
N LEU A 52 8.21 1.07 -5.22
CA LEU A 52 7.39 0.22 -6.09
C LEU A 52 7.93 0.16 -7.53
N TYR A 53 8.44 1.27 -8.07
CA TYR A 53 9.10 1.29 -9.38
C TYR A 53 10.32 0.35 -9.40
N MET A 54 11.17 0.42 -8.37
CA MET A 54 12.36 -0.42 -8.27
C MET A 54 12.01 -1.90 -8.07
N MET A 55 11.01 -2.20 -7.24
CA MET A 55 10.50 -3.56 -7.05
C MET A 55 9.99 -4.18 -8.35
N ALA A 56 9.23 -3.41 -9.14
CA ALA A 56 8.75 -3.84 -10.45
C ALA A 56 9.91 -4.06 -11.44
N ARG A 57 10.86 -3.13 -11.50
CA ARG A 57 12.04 -3.21 -12.38
C ARG A 57 12.87 -4.47 -12.10
N ASP A 58 13.04 -4.81 -10.82
CA ASP A 58 13.87 -5.94 -10.36
C ASP A 58 13.07 -7.25 -10.20
N ASN A 59 11.81 -7.27 -10.64
CA ASN A 59 10.91 -8.42 -10.59
C ASN A 59 10.83 -9.05 -9.19
N ILE A 60 10.68 -8.19 -8.18
CA ILE A 60 10.39 -8.61 -6.81
C ILE A 60 8.89 -8.40 -6.57
N GLN A 61 8.16 -9.51 -6.51
CA GLN A 61 6.71 -9.49 -6.37
C GLN A 61 6.29 -9.71 -4.92
N ALA A 62 5.12 -9.19 -4.57
CA ALA A 62 4.37 -9.58 -3.38
C ALA A 62 2.88 -9.62 -3.70
N ASN A 63 2.08 -10.01 -2.71
CA ASN A 63 0.64 -10.13 -2.83
C ASN A 63 -0.06 -8.78 -3.10
N SER A 64 0.52 -7.67 -2.63
CA SER A 64 0.01 -6.31 -2.90
C SER A 64 1.10 -5.25 -2.73
N GLN A 65 0.86 -4.07 -3.32
CA GLN A 65 1.73 -2.88 -3.15
C GLN A 65 1.82 -2.45 -1.68
N ALA A 66 0.70 -2.52 -0.95
CA ALA A 66 0.66 -2.15 0.45
C ALA A 66 1.50 -3.09 1.32
N ASP A 67 1.54 -4.39 1.01
CA ASP A 67 2.36 -5.34 1.75
C ASP A 67 3.85 -5.14 1.46
N LEU A 68 4.21 -4.77 0.21
CA LEU A 68 5.58 -4.36 -0.14
C LEU A 68 6.04 -3.18 0.70
N ILE A 69 5.24 -2.12 0.75
CA ILE A 69 5.59 -0.88 1.47
C ILE A 69 5.63 -1.14 2.97
N THR A 70 4.66 -1.88 3.51
CA THR A 70 4.67 -2.26 4.94
C THR A 70 5.92 -3.06 5.29
N GLY A 71 6.29 -4.03 4.45
CA GLY A 71 7.51 -4.82 4.63
C GLY A 71 8.78 -3.96 4.55
N ALA A 72 8.81 -2.97 3.65
CA ALA A 72 9.94 -2.06 3.52
C ALA A 72 10.09 -1.13 4.72
N HIS A 73 8.99 -0.63 5.29
CA HIS A 73 9.04 0.14 6.53
C HIS A 73 9.47 -0.71 7.73
N ALA A 74 9.05 -1.98 7.79
CA ALA A 74 9.52 -2.91 8.82
C ALA A 74 11.03 -3.15 8.70
N ALA A 75 11.50 -3.52 7.49
CA ALA A 75 12.93 -3.65 7.19
C ALA A 75 13.71 -2.39 7.59
N CYS A 76 13.14 -1.22 7.34
CA CYS A 76 13.73 0.05 7.70
C CYS A 76 13.95 0.21 9.20
N ALA A 77 12.92 -0.12 9.99
CA ALA A 77 12.98 -0.05 11.44
C ALA A 77 14.01 -1.03 12.00
N ASP A 78 14.05 -2.25 11.46
CA ASP A 78 14.99 -3.29 11.86
C ASP A 78 16.44 -2.88 11.55
N MET A 79 16.72 -2.43 10.33
CA MET A 79 18.03 -1.91 9.94
C MET A 79 18.47 -0.68 10.75
N ALA A 80 17.52 0.21 11.09
CA ALA A 80 17.82 1.40 11.90
C ALA A 80 18.14 1.05 13.36
N ALA A 81 17.60 -0.06 13.87
CA ALA A 81 17.90 -0.58 15.20
C ALA A 81 19.18 -1.44 15.24
N ASP A 82 19.65 -1.90 14.08
CA ASP A 82 20.81 -2.77 13.98
C ASP A 82 22.14 -2.01 14.12
N THR A 83 22.90 -2.37 15.15
CA THR A 83 24.20 -1.76 15.45
C THR A 83 25.38 -2.46 14.75
N ARG A 84 25.15 -3.57 14.05
CA ARG A 84 26.19 -4.35 13.35
C ARG A 84 26.78 -3.60 12.13
N PRO A 85 27.88 -4.10 11.54
CA PRO A 85 28.56 -3.42 10.44
C PRO A 85 27.77 -3.31 9.13
N ASP A 86 26.88 -4.26 8.83
CA ASP A 86 26.16 -4.31 7.57
C ASP A 86 24.66 -4.61 7.78
N PRO A 87 23.88 -3.62 8.25
CA PRO A 87 22.46 -3.80 8.57
C PRO A 87 21.64 -4.24 7.35
N VAL A 88 22.03 -3.87 6.13
CA VAL A 88 21.30 -4.24 4.90
C VAL A 88 21.46 -5.73 4.60
N ILE A 89 22.68 -6.25 4.66
CA ILE A 89 22.94 -7.68 4.46
C ILE A 89 22.39 -8.52 5.61
N ASP A 90 22.45 -7.98 6.82
CA ASP A 90 21.90 -8.59 8.02
C ASP A 90 20.36 -8.71 7.99
N GLU A 91 19.67 -7.85 7.23
CA GLU A 91 18.21 -7.86 7.05
C GLU A 91 17.74 -8.86 5.97
N ALA A 92 18.59 -9.19 4.99
CA ALA A 92 18.29 -10.16 3.95
C ALA A 92 17.72 -11.51 4.45
N PRO A 93 18.29 -12.18 5.48
CA PRO A 93 17.71 -13.42 6.00
C PRO A 93 16.35 -13.23 6.69
N VAL A 94 16.06 -12.04 7.25
CA VAL A 94 14.75 -11.72 7.83
C VAL A 94 13.71 -11.65 6.70
N MET A 95 14.02 -10.90 5.64
CA MET A 95 13.17 -10.76 4.46
C MET A 95 12.94 -12.10 3.75
N GLN A 96 13.96 -12.95 3.66
CA GLN A 96 13.85 -14.28 3.05
C GLN A 96 12.97 -15.22 3.88
N ARG A 97 13.01 -15.15 5.22
CA ARG A 97 12.10 -15.93 6.08
C ARG A 97 10.65 -15.48 5.94
N ALA A 98 10.42 -14.17 5.81
CA ALA A 98 9.09 -13.61 5.56
C ALA A 98 8.57 -13.95 4.16
N ASN A 99 9.47 -14.12 3.19
CA ASN A 99 9.15 -14.41 1.78
C ASN A 99 10.02 -15.57 1.25
N PRO A 100 9.66 -16.84 1.53
CA PRO A 100 10.50 -18.00 1.20
C PRO A 100 10.79 -18.17 -0.30
N GLY A 101 9.97 -17.55 -1.17
CA GLY A 101 10.18 -17.54 -2.63
C GLY A 101 11.25 -16.56 -3.12
N LEU A 102 11.76 -15.67 -2.25
CA LEU A 102 12.87 -14.77 -2.60
C LEU A 102 14.21 -15.48 -2.41
N THR A 103 15.10 -15.30 -3.38
CA THR A 103 16.52 -15.63 -3.18
C THR A 103 17.14 -14.65 -2.20
N PHE A 104 18.23 -15.05 -1.54
CA PHE A 104 18.99 -14.16 -0.66
C PHE A 104 19.38 -12.84 -1.36
N GLN A 105 19.78 -12.90 -2.64
CA GLN A 105 20.13 -11.71 -3.42
C GLN A 105 18.93 -10.77 -3.60
N LYS A 106 17.74 -11.30 -3.88
CA LYS A 106 16.52 -10.48 -3.99
C LYS A 106 16.08 -9.91 -2.64
N ALA A 107 16.29 -10.66 -1.56
CA ALA A 107 16.01 -10.19 -0.21
C ALA A 107 16.96 -9.06 0.22
N ALA A 108 18.26 -9.18 -0.08
CA ALA A 108 19.23 -8.10 0.14
C ALA A 108 18.91 -6.88 -0.74
N LEU A 109 18.50 -7.10 -1.99
CA LEU A 109 18.05 -6.01 -2.87
C LEU A 109 16.81 -5.31 -2.31
N PHE A 110 15.82 -6.06 -1.83
CA PHE A 110 14.65 -5.50 -1.13
C PHE A 110 15.09 -4.61 0.03
N ALA A 111 15.96 -5.12 0.92
CA ALA A 111 16.44 -4.37 2.08
C ALA A 111 17.19 -3.09 1.66
N GLY A 112 18.07 -3.18 0.65
CA GLY A 112 18.79 -2.01 0.13
C GLY A 112 17.86 -0.96 -0.48
N LEU A 113 16.81 -1.38 -1.21
CA LEU A 113 15.80 -0.48 -1.75
C LEU A 113 14.95 0.16 -0.65
N ALA A 114 14.59 -0.61 0.39
CA ALA A 114 13.89 -0.10 1.56
C ALA A 114 14.73 0.95 2.31
N ALA A 115 16.04 0.68 2.50
CA ALA A 115 16.96 1.62 3.11
C ALA A 115 17.09 2.91 2.29
N ALA A 116 17.21 2.80 0.96
CA ALA A 116 17.28 3.95 0.07
C ALA A 116 15.98 4.79 0.05
N ALA A 117 14.82 4.14 0.15
CA ALA A 117 13.51 4.80 0.11
C ALA A 117 13.15 5.45 1.46
N TYR A 118 13.37 4.75 2.57
CA TYR A 118 12.77 5.08 3.87
C TYR A 118 13.79 5.33 4.99
N CYS A 119 15.06 4.95 4.84
CA CYS A 119 16.06 4.97 5.91
C CYS A 119 17.37 5.64 5.47
N PRO A 120 17.37 6.93 5.12
CA PRO A 120 18.57 7.63 4.68
C PRO A 120 19.72 7.58 5.71
N GLN A 121 19.41 7.35 6.98
CA GLN A 121 20.41 7.15 8.05
C GLN A 121 21.19 5.83 7.92
N VAL A 122 20.57 4.76 7.39
CA VAL A 122 21.21 3.44 7.23
C VAL A 122 22.25 3.49 6.11
N ILE A 123 21.95 4.20 5.02
CA ILE A 123 22.83 4.33 3.85
C ILE A 123 24.03 5.26 4.09
N ARG A 124 23.94 6.17 5.07
CA ARG A 124 24.97 7.19 5.35
C ARG A 124 25.92 6.81 6.49
N ARG A 125 25.76 5.62 7.06
CA ARG A 125 26.57 5.10 8.16
C ARG A 125 27.86 4.48 7.63
#